data_AF-A0A1G9WTL8-F1
#
_entry.id   AF-A0A1G9WTL8-F1
#
_cell.length_a   1.000
_cell.length_b   1.000
_cell.length_c   1.000
_cell.angle_alpha   90.00
_cell.angle_beta   90.00
_cell.angle_gamma   90.00
#
_symmetry.space_group_name_H-M   'P 1'
#
loop_
_entity.id
_entity.type
_entity.pdbx_description
1 polymer ?
#
loop_
_entity_poly.entity_id
_entity_poly.type
_entity_poly.pdbx_seq_one_letter_code
_entity_poly.pdbx_strand_id
1 'polypeptide(L)' 'MKAHKLIQSENTNLLKDIVDLKIKLSKLYNQTGPNTSEYVSLSIQLSKRMNEYFDEKVAQLN' A
#
# COMPACT_ATOMS: atom_id res chain seq x y z
N MET A 1 -21.06 18.75 23.06
CA MET A 1 -20.79 17.30 22.86
C MET A 1 -21.25 16.91 21.46
N LYS A 2 -20.33 16.40 20.63
CA LYS A 2 -20.50 15.42 19.53
C LYS A 2 -19.30 15.48 18.57
N ALA A 3 -18.10 15.19 19.09
CA ALA A 3 -16.92 14.88 18.27
C ALA A 3 -16.86 13.36 17.99
N HIS A 4 -18.01 12.76 17.71
CA HIS A 4 -18.18 11.31 17.48
C HIS A 4 -18.43 11.03 15.99
N LYS A 5 -17.57 11.52 15.10
CA LYS A 5 -17.34 10.82 13.83
C LYS A 5 -16.00 10.14 13.96
N LEU A 6 -16.10 8.88 14.39
CA LEU A 6 -15.03 7.91 14.51
C LEU A 6 -14.02 8.09 13.39
N ILE A 7 -12.81 8.46 13.78
CA ILE A 7 -11.60 8.12 13.02
C ILE A 7 -11.64 6.59 12.96
N GLN A 8 -12.18 6.02 11.88
CA GLN A 8 -11.94 4.61 11.58
C GLN A 8 -10.42 4.45 11.62
N SER A 9 -9.94 3.65 12.57
CA SER A 9 -8.51 3.53 12.84
C SER A 9 -7.79 3.22 11.54
N GLU A 10 -6.86 4.09 11.15
CA GLU A 10 -6.06 3.89 9.96
C GLU A 10 -5.38 2.51 10.01
N ASN A 11 -5.46 1.74 8.92
CA ASN A 11 -4.83 0.44 8.83
C ASN A 11 -3.31 0.59 8.70
N THR A 12 -2.66 0.80 9.83
CA THR A 12 -1.21 1.02 9.93
C THR A 12 -0.40 -0.16 9.40
N ASN A 13 -0.93 -1.39 9.50
CA ASN A 13 -0.30 -2.57 8.92
C ASN A 13 -0.29 -2.51 7.39
N LEU A 14 -1.42 -2.14 6.77
CA LEU A 14 -1.51 -1.95 5.32
C LEU A 14 -0.54 -0.86 4.83
N LEU A 15 -0.46 0.26 5.55
CA LEU A 15 0.48 1.33 5.24
C LEU A 15 1.94 0.87 5.34
N LYS A 16 2.28 0.10 6.39
CA LYS A 16 3.62 -0.47 6.56
C LYS A 16 3.96 -1.42 5.41
N ASP A 17 3.05 -2.31 5.05
CA ASP A 17 3.23 -3.24 3.92
C ASP A 17 3.47 -2.48 2.60
N ILE A 18 2.73 -1.39 2.35
CA ILE A 18 2.91 -0.54 1.17
C ILE A 18 4.32 0.09 1.15
N VAL A 19 4.78 0.61 2.29
CA VAL A 19 6.12 1.20 2.40
C VAL A 19 7.21 0.15 2.20
N ASP A 20 7.09 -1.00 2.84
CA ASP A 20 8.07 -2.09 2.73
C ASP A 20 8.17 -2.61 1.30
N LEU A 21 7.03 -2.77 0.60
CA LEU A 21 7.00 -3.15 -0.82
C LEU A 21 7.66 -2.09 -1.71
N LYS A 22 7.42 -0.80 -1.47
CA LYS A 22 8.08 0.29 -2.22
C LYS A 22 9.61 0.26 -2.04
N ILE A 23 10.08 0.07 -0.81
CA ILE A 23 11.51 -0.05 -0.52
C ILE A 23 12.10 -1.27 -1.24
N LYS A 24 11.43 -2.42 -1.18
CA LYS A 24 11.90 -3.65 -1.84
C LYS A 24 11.97 -3.49 -3.36
N LEU A 25 10.94 -2.91 -3.97
CA LEU A 25 10.92 -2.62 -5.41
C LEU A 25 12.04 -1.66 -5.82
N SER A 26 12.26 -0.58 -5.06
CA SER A 26 13.34 0.37 -5.35
C SER A 26 14.72 -0.31 -5.32
N LYS A 27 14.97 -1.16 -4.31
CA LYS A 27 16.21 -1.95 -4.24
C LYS A 27 16.35 -2.89 -5.44
N LEU A 28 15.28 -3.62 -5.77
CA LEU A 28 15.30 -4.60 -6.85
C LEU A 28 15.44 -3.96 -8.24
N TYR A 29 14.83 -2.79 -8.44
CA TYR A 29 15.02 -1.96 -9.63
C TYR A 29 16.49 -1.59 -9.80
N ASN A 30 17.13 -1.11 -8.74
CA ASN A 30 18.55 -0.72 -8.77
C ASN A 30 19.50 -1.91 -8.96
N GLN A 31 19.12 -3.11 -8.50
CA GLN A 31 19.97 -4.30 -8.58
C GLN A 31 19.82 -5.06 -9.90
N THR A 32 18.58 -5.22 -10.37
CA THR A 32 18.24 -6.14 -11.46
C THR A 32 17.39 -5.52 -12.56
N GLY A 33 16.94 -4.29 -12.37
CA GLY A 33 16.01 -3.61 -13.26
C GLY A 33 14.55 -4.08 -13.09
N PRO A 34 13.63 -3.47 -13.85
CA PRO A 34 12.19 -3.72 -13.73
C PRO A 34 11.71 -5.00 -14.44
N ASN A 35 12.55 -5.63 -15.27
CA ASN A 35 12.12 -6.74 -16.14
C ASN A 35 12.22 -8.12 -15.48
N THR A 36 12.57 -8.20 -14.19
CA THR A 36 12.61 -9.48 -13.49
C THR A 36 11.20 -9.91 -13.07
N SER A 37 10.95 -11.22 -13.09
CA SER A 37 9.68 -11.78 -12.63
C SER A 37 9.37 -11.40 -11.17
N GLU A 38 10.41 -11.31 -10.32
CA GLU A 38 10.25 -10.86 -8.94
C GLU A 38 9.78 -9.40 -8.86
N TYR A 39 10.39 -8.49 -9.64
CA TYR A 39 9.99 -7.08 -9.65
C TYR A 39 8.55 -6.93 -10.12
N VAL A 40 8.19 -7.59 -11.22
CA VAL A 40 6.82 -7.58 -11.75
C VAL A 40 5.84 -8.09 -10.70
N SER A 41 6.12 -9.24 -10.07
CA SER A 41 5.26 -9.79 -9.01
C SER A 41 5.07 -8.84 -7.84
N LEU A 42 6.16 -8.24 -7.35
CA LEU A 42 6.11 -7.28 -6.25
C LEU A 42 5.35 -5.99 -6.62
N SER A 43 5.46 -5.52 -7.87
CA SER A 43 4.74 -4.34 -8.35
C SER A 43 3.23 -4.56 -8.43
N ILE A 44 2.81 -5.77 -8.82
CA ILE A 44 1.40 -6.18 -8.81
C ILE A 44 0.89 -6.25 -7.36
N GLN A 45 1.66 -6.82 -6.45
CA GLN A 45 1.31 -6.87 -5.02
C GLN A 45 1.17 -5.46 -4.42
N LEU A 46 2.11 -4.55 -4.72
CA LEU A 46 2.01 -3.15 -4.29
C LEU A 46 0.75 -2.49 -4.83
N SER A 47 0.44 -2.69 -6.11
CA SER A 47 -0.77 -2.12 -6.74
C SER A 47 -2.04 -2.61 -6.03
N LYS A 48 -2.11 -3.90 -5.70
CA LYS A 48 -3.22 -4.46 -4.92
C LYS A 48 -3.36 -3.79 -3.56
N ARG A 49 -2.27 -3.64 -2.81
CA ARG A 49 -2.29 -2.99 -1.48
C ARG A 49 -2.68 -1.52 -1.55
N MET A 50 -2.24 -0.79 -2.57
CA MET A 50 -2.67 0.60 -2.77
C MET A 50 -4.17 0.70 -3.06
N ASN A 51 -4.72 -0.23 -3.85
CA ASN A 51 -6.17 -0.27 -4.08
C ASN A 51 -6.94 -0.56 -2.79
N GLU A 52 -6.50 -1.54 -1.97
CA GLU A 52 -7.10 -1.81 -0.66
C GLU A 52 -7.10 -0.55 0.23
N TYR A 53 -6.01 0.23 0.21
CA TYR A 53 -5.93 1.48 0.96
C TYR A 53 -6.89 2.54 0.41
N PHE A 54 -7.03 2.67 -0.91
CA PHE A 54 -7.98 3.59 -1.50
C PHE A 54 -9.43 3.21 -1.18
N ASP A 55 -9.76 1.92 -1.22
CA ASP A 55 -11.07 1.42 -0.83
C ASP A 55 -11.37 1.73 0.64
N GLU A 56 -10.41 1.56 1.55
CA GLU A 56 -10.54 1.98 2.95
C GLU A 56 -10.82 3.48 3.08
N LYS A 57 -10.10 4.33 2.35
CA LYS A 57 -10.31 5.79 2.40
C LYS A 57 -11.63 6.21 1.79
N VAL A 58 -12.07 5.56 0.72
CA VAL A 58 -13.41 5.81 0.13
C VAL A 58 -14.50 5.38 1.11
N ALA A 59 -14.36 4.24 1.78
CA ALA A 59 -15.30 3.78 2.80
C ALA A 59 -15.38 4.73 4.02
N GLN A 60 -14.29 5.44 4.35
CA GLN A 60 -14.26 6.46 5.42
C GLN A 60 -14.99 7.75 5.06
N LEU A 61 -15.21 8.01 3.78
CA LEU A 61 -15.87 9.23 3.29
C LEU A 61 -17.39 9.09 3.18
N ASN A 62 -17.91 7.85 3.20
CA ASN A 62 -19.33 7.52 3.12
C ASN A 62 -19.95 7.33 4.51
#